data_AF-A0A7C0Y3D5-F1
#
_entry.id   AF-A0A7C0Y3D5-F1
#
_cell.length_a   1.000
_cell.length_b   1.000
_cell.length_c   1.000
_cell.angle_alpha   90.00
_cell.angle_beta   90.00
_cell.angle_gamma   90.00
#
_symmetry.space_group_name_H-M   'P 1'
#
loop_
_entity.id
_entity.type
_entity.pdbx_description
1 polymer ?
#
loop_
_entity_poly.entity_id
_entity_poly.type
_entity_poly.pdbx_seq_one_letter_code
_entity_poly.pdbx_strand_id
1 'polypeptide(L)' 'EFIVRSLLSKTAIDLMSLGLNAELACSTAIRKATILFGEGTAGLICLDIYGYVGMDYNTEGMARGVMSSYMSKPLVKIFR' A
#
# COMPACT_ATOMS: atom_id res chain seq x y z
N GLU A 1 -9.96 -10.58 8.63
CA GLU A 1 -10.32 -11.64 7.65
C GLU A 1 -9.92 -11.28 6.21
N PHE A 2 -10.32 -10.10 5.69
CA PHE A 2 -10.15 -9.72 4.27
C PHE A 2 -8.69 -9.73 3.76
N ILE A 3 -7.74 -9.23 4.56
CA ILE A 3 -6.31 -9.19 4.19
C ILE A 3 -5.74 -10.60 3.92
N VAL A 4 -6.12 -11.57 4.76
CA VAL A 4 -5.69 -12.96 4.63
C VAL A 4 -6.35 -13.60 3.40
N ARG A 5 -7.66 -13.38 3.21
CA ARG A 5 -8.42 -13.92 2.08
C ARG A 5 -8.00 -13.32 0.72
N SER A 6 -7.50 -12.08 0.70
CA SER A 6 -7.02 -11.43 -0.52
C SER A 6 -5.53 -11.69 -0.81
N LEU A 7 -4.79 -12.25 0.15
CA LEU A 7 -3.34 -12.32 0.13
C LEU A 7 -2.73 -10.94 -0.19
N LEU A 8 -3.20 -9.89 0.50
CA LEU A 8 -2.99 -8.49 0.10
C LEU A 8 -1.51 -8.15 -0.17
N SER A 9 -0.63 -8.44 0.79
CA SER A 9 0.80 -8.14 0.67
C SER A 9 1.44 -8.95 -0.45
N LYS A 10 1.14 -10.25 -0.53
CA LYS A 10 1.67 -11.13 -1.59
C LYS A 10 1.23 -10.65 -2.98
N THR A 11 -0.03 -10.23 -3.13
CA THR A 11 -0.54 -9.65 -4.39
C THR A 11 0.28 -8.43 -4.79
N ALA A 12 0.60 -7.53 -3.85
CA ALA A 12 1.43 -6.36 -4.17
C ALA A 12 2.88 -6.75 -4.53
N ILE A 13 3.49 -7.72 -3.85
CA ILE A 13 4.83 -8.23 -4.20
C ILE A 13 4.83 -8.89 -5.58
N ASP A 14 3.81 -9.68 -5.92
CA ASP A 14 3.69 -10.29 -7.25
C ASP A 14 3.61 -9.22 -8.34
N LEU A 15 2.79 -8.18 -8.12
CA LEU A 15 2.66 -7.06 -9.05
C LEU A 15 3.99 -6.33 -9.25
N MET A 16 4.74 -6.09 -8.17
CA MET A 16 6.08 -5.51 -8.28
C MET A 16 7.06 -6.44 -9.01
N SER A 17 6.97 -7.74 -8.76
CA SER A 17 7.79 -8.76 -9.44
C SER A 17 7.47 -8.86 -10.93
N LEU A 18 6.25 -8.48 -11.35
CA LEU A 18 5.84 -8.32 -12.75
C LEU A 18 6.22 -6.96 -13.35
N GLY A 19 6.92 -6.10 -12.61
CA GLY A 19 7.47 -4.84 -13.09
C GLY A 19 6.67 -3.59 -12.74
N LEU A 20 5.62 -3.69 -11.92
CA LEU A 20 4.97 -2.48 -11.39
C LEU A 20 5.85 -1.83 -10.33
N ASN A 21 5.84 -0.50 -10.26
CA ASN A 21 6.46 0.21 -9.14
C ASN A 21 5.62 0.06 -7.85
N ALA A 22 6.21 0.39 -6.71
CA ALA A 22 5.57 0.25 -5.39
C ALA A 22 4.21 0.96 -5.30
N GLU A 23 4.07 2.15 -5.89
CA GLU A 23 2.83 2.95 -5.86
C GLU A 23 1.68 2.27 -6.64
N LEU A 24 1.95 1.83 -7.87
CA LEU A 24 0.97 1.14 -8.71
C LEU A 24 0.61 -0.23 -8.15
N ALA A 25 1.57 -0.96 -7.60
CA ALA A 25 1.34 -2.25 -6.97
C ALA A 25 0.44 -2.11 -5.73
N CYS A 26 0.73 -1.14 -4.85
CA CYS A 26 -0.06 -0.88 -3.65
C CYS A 26 -1.51 -0.47 -4.01
N SER A 27 -1.69 0.49 -4.91
CA SER A 27 -3.02 0.95 -5.31
C SER A 27 -3.83 -0.13 -6.04
N THR A 28 -3.18 -0.96 -6.86
CA THR A 28 -3.85 -2.08 -7.53
C THR A 28 -4.27 -3.17 -6.55
N ALA A 29 -3.44 -3.48 -5.55
CA ALA A 29 -3.76 -4.45 -4.52
C ALA A 29 -4.94 -3.99 -3.64
N ILE A 30 -4.95 -2.72 -3.24
CA ILE A 30 -6.08 -2.11 -2.50
C ILE A 30 -7.34 -2.09 -3.36
N ARG A 31 -7.27 -1.65 -4.62
CA ARG A 31 -8.41 -1.68 -5.54
C ARG A 31 -8.99 -3.09 -5.69
N LYS A 32 -8.14 -4.11 -5.81
CA LYS A 32 -8.57 -5.51 -5.87
C LYS A 32 -9.29 -5.94 -4.58
N ALA A 33 -8.76 -5.56 -3.41
CA ALA A 33 -9.41 -5.83 -2.13
C ALA A 33 -10.77 -5.12 -2.02
N THR A 34 -10.87 -3.87 -2.47
CA THR A 34 -12.14 -3.12 -2.54
C THR A 34 -13.15 -3.82 -3.44
N ILE A 35 -12.75 -4.28 -4.63
CA ILE A 35 -13.65 -4.99 -5.55
C ILE A 35 -14.18 -6.28 -4.92
N LEU A 36 -13.36 -6.99 -4.16
CA LEU A 36 -13.72 -8.30 -3.58
C LEU A 36 -14.54 -8.18 -2.29
N PHE A 37 -14.31 -7.15 -1.48
CA PHE A 37 -14.81 -7.10 -0.10
C PHE A 37 -15.45 -5.76 0.29
N GLY A 38 -15.47 -4.78 -0.60
CA GLY A 38 -15.98 -3.44 -0.35
C GLY A 38 -14.95 -2.48 0.28
N GLU A 39 -15.40 -1.24 0.47
CA GLU A 39 -14.65 -0.17 1.15
C GLU A 39 -14.45 -0.47 2.65
N GLY A 40 -13.52 0.23 3.30
CA GLY A 40 -13.36 0.15 4.75
C GLY A 40 -12.58 -1.07 5.24
N THR A 41 -11.80 -1.73 4.38
CA THR A 41 -11.26 -3.08 4.68
C THR A 41 -9.76 -3.11 4.95
N ALA A 42 -8.94 -2.31 4.27
CA ALA A 42 -7.50 -2.41 4.37
C ALA A 42 -6.73 -1.13 3.96
N GLY A 43 -5.50 -1.06 4.47
CA GLY A 43 -4.45 -0.19 3.98
C GLY A 43 -3.18 -1.00 3.73
N LEU A 44 -2.30 -0.49 2.87
CA LEU A 44 -1.07 -1.16 2.46
C LEU A 44 0.05 -0.14 2.24
N ILE A 45 1.25 -0.50 2.68
CA ILE A 45 2.48 0.22 2.43
C ILE A 45 3.46 -0.73 1.74
N CYS A 46 4.06 -0.27 0.65
CA CYS A 46 5.00 -0.99 -0.18
C CYS A 46 6.31 -0.21 -0.26
N LEU A 47 7.44 -0.91 -0.23
CA LEU A 47 8.77 -0.38 -0.50
C LEU A 47 9.42 -1.30 -1.51
N ASP A 48 9.84 -0.78 -2.66
CA ASP A 48 10.55 -1.58 -3.67
C ASP A 48 12.07 -1.59 -3.43
N ILE A 49 12.76 -2.41 -4.23
CA ILE A 49 14.22 -2.60 -4.14
C ILE A 49 15.03 -1.34 -4.47
N TYR A 50 14.41 -0.34 -5.10
CA TYR A 50 15.04 0.93 -5.44
C TYR A 50 14.76 2.01 -4.38
N GLY A 51 14.00 1.66 -3.34
CA GLY A 51 13.64 2.57 -2.25
C GLY A 51 12.41 3.44 -2.54
N TYR A 52 11.66 3.19 -3.62
CA TYR A 52 10.40 3.90 -3.86
C TYR A 52 9.28 3.34 -2.99
N VAL A 53 8.45 4.24 -2.49
CA VAL A 53 7.38 3.93 -1.54
C VAL A 53 6.02 4.06 -2.21
N GLY A 54 5.18 3.05 -2.03
CA GLY A 54 3.75 3.08 -2.33
C GLY A 54 2.93 3.02 -1.06
N MET A 55 1.86 3.81 -0.97
CA MET A 55 0.94 3.78 0.17
C MET A 55 -0.48 4.03 -0.33
N ASP A 56 -1.39 3.09 -0.08
CA ASP A 56 -2.81 3.27 -0.41
C ASP A 56 -3.70 2.56 0.60
N TYR A 57 -4.96 2.97 0.68
CA TYR A 57 -5.96 2.44 1.59
C TYR A 57 -7.37 2.74 1.09
N ASN A 58 -8.32 1.90 1.51
CA ASN A 58 -9.75 2.05 1.21
C ASN A 58 -10.60 2.31 2.48
N THR A 59 -9.95 2.53 3.62
CA THR A 59 -10.58 2.99 4.86
C THR A 59 -10.81 4.50 4.83
N GLU A 60 -11.57 5.04 5.80
CA GLU A 60 -11.76 6.49 5.95
C GLU A 60 -10.42 7.24 6.11
N GLY A 61 -9.48 6.62 6.83
CA GLY A 61 -8.13 7.13 7.01
C GLY A 61 -7.13 6.00 7.24
N MET A 62 -5.86 6.29 7.01
CA MET A 62 -4.72 5.44 7.35
C MET A 62 -3.60 6.31 7.88
N ALA A 63 -3.41 6.28 9.20
CA ALA A 63 -2.23 6.86 9.84
C ALA A 63 -0.97 6.17 9.28
N ARG A 64 -0.14 6.95 8.60
CA ARG A 64 1.06 6.45 7.90
C ARG A 64 2.15 7.50 7.91
N GLY A 65 3.38 7.02 7.82
CA GLY A 65 4.53 7.90 7.66
C GLY A 65 5.65 7.24 6.88
N VAL A 66 6.52 8.08 6.34
CA VAL A 66 7.72 7.68 5.61
C VAL A 66 8.90 8.53 6.04
N MET A 67 10.05 7.90 6.18
CA MET A 67 11.32 8.55 6.45
C MET A 67 12.41 7.80 5.69
N SER A 68 13.33 8.56 5.09
CA SER A 68 14.56 8.01 4.51
C SER A 68 15.77 8.65 5.18
N SER A 69 16.96 8.11 4.93
CA SER A 69 18.23 8.67 5.42
C SER A 69 18.49 10.10 4.98
N TYR A 70 17.85 10.55 3.89
CA TYR A 70 17.97 11.91 3.36
C TYR A 70 16.98 12.90 3.98
N MET A 71 16.10 12.46 4.87
CA MET A 71 15.07 13.28 5.49
C MET A 71 15.45 13.68 6.92
N SER A 72 15.34 14.97 7.24
CA SER A 72 15.56 15.47 8.61
C SER A 72 14.37 15.24 9.55
N LYS A 73 13.20 14.92 9.00
CA LYS A 73 11.96 14.61 9.72
C LYS A 73 11.09 13.67 8.91
N PRO A 74 10.25 12.82 9.53
CA PRO A 74 9.31 11.98 8.80
C PRO A 74 8.22 12.82 8.13
N LEU A 75 7.71 12.34 7.00
CA LEU A 75 6.43 12.79 6.43
C LEU A 75 5.32 11.92 6.98
N VAL A 76 4.28 12.52 7.54
CA VAL A 76 3.14 11.82 8.16
C VAL A 76 1.82 12.31 7.60
N LYS A 77 0.85 11.40 7.41
CA LYS A 77 -0.51 11.70 6.96
C LYS A 77 -1.50 10.72 7.59
N ILE A 78 -2.77 11.13 7.68
CA ILE A 78 -3.88 10.27 8.12
C ILE A 78 -4.90 10.13 6.97
N PHE A 79 -5.39 11.26 6.45
CA PHE A 79 -6.41 11.29 5.40
C PHE A 79 -5.78 11.45 3.99
N ARG A 80 -6.60 11.41 2.93
CA ARG A 80 -6.17 11.61 1.54
C ARG A 80 -5.89 13.09 1.31
#